data_AF-A0A2E2QYM1-F1
#
_entry.id   AF-A0A2E2QYM1-F1
#
_cell.length_a   1.000
_cell.length_b   1.000
_cell.length_c   1.000
_cell.angle_alpha   90.00
_cell.angle_beta   90.00
_cell.angle_gamma   90.00
#
_symmetry.space_group_name_H-M   'P 1'
#
loop_
_entity.id
_entity.type
_entity.pdbx_description
1 polymer ?
#
loop_
_entity_poly.entity_id
_entity_poly.type
_entity_poly.pdbx_seq_one_letter_code
_entity_poly.pdbx_strand_id
1 'polypeptide(L)'
;MFTAPHFIKSRRVDIYNEKSDIYNNVIYPKTGSYLPCFGMDLMGFFEKKVIIVFDFQHPVEKFLFSLPNLPKADRDYRFFEMGNHFSENIFVRYCTFDEVDNYLPEFRQYLEVYRSMIDEAQPTGEDTSFYKDFDIYMKKLDPILGYMTGNFGKEKADRMMDEFFFSYAQ
;
A
#
# COMPACT_ATOMS: atom_id res chain seq x y z
N MET A 1 -12.04 5.16 -7.08
CA MET A 1 -11.51 6.12 -6.09
C MET A 1 -12.59 6.36 -5.05
N PHE A 2 -12.28 6.25 -3.77
CA PHE A 2 -13.21 6.55 -2.67
C PHE A 2 -12.71 7.76 -1.88
N THR A 3 -13.62 8.53 -1.30
CA THR A 3 -13.33 9.64 -0.39
C THR A 3 -14.19 9.50 0.87
N ALA A 4 -13.70 10.04 1.98
CA ALA A 4 -14.36 10.01 3.28
C ALA A 4 -13.80 11.16 4.14
N PRO A 5 -14.47 11.54 5.26
CA PRO A 5 -13.86 12.42 6.24
C PRO A 5 -12.46 11.94 6.63
N HIS A 6 -11.53 12.88 6.85
CA HIS A 6 -10.12 12.62 7.20
C HIS A 6 -9.24 11.93 6.14
N PHE A 7 -9.78 11.63 4.96
CA PHE A 7 -9.01 11.05 3.86
C PHE A 7 -9.06 11.93 2.62
N ILE A 8 -7.91 12.06 1.93
CA ILE A 8 -7.87 12.67 0.59
C ILE A 8 -8.47 11.69 -0.41
N LYS A 9 -7.98 10.44 -0.39
CA LYS A 9 -8.46 9.37 -1.27
C LYS A 9 -8.13 8.00 -0.72
N SER A 10 -8.93 7.01 -1.10
CA SER A 10 -8.54 5.60 -1.13
C SER A 10 -8.59 5.12 -2.59
N ARG A 11 -7.41 4.79 -3.14
CA ARG A 11 -7.31 4.26 -4.51
C ARG A 11 -7.32 2.74 -4.45
N ARG A 12 -8.19 2.11 -5.23
CA ARG A 12 -8.31 0.65 -5.31
C ARG A 12 -8.13 0.22 -6.75
N VAL A 13 -7.28 -0.77 -6.95
CA VAL A 13 -7.10 -1.47 -8.22
C VAL A 13 -7.37 -2.94 -7.97
N ASP A 14 -8.29 -3.50 -8.76
CA ASP A 14 -8.55 -4.93 -8.83
C ASP A 14 -8.18 -5.42 -10.23
N ILE A 15 -7.33 -6.44 -10.27
CA ILE A 15 -6.95 -7.10 -11.52
C ILE A 15 -7.05 -8.60 -11.30
N TYR A 16 -7.99 -9.23 -12.00
CA TYR A 16 -8.19 -10.67 -11.88
C TYR A 16 -8.42 -11.31 -13.25
N ASN A 17 -8.10 -12.59 -13.33
CA ASN A 17 -8.44 -13.50 -14.41
C ASN A 17 -8.67 -14.91 -13.81
N GLU A 18 -8.77 -15.94 -14.64
CA GLU A 18 -9.01 -17.31 -14.17
C GLU A 18 -7.90 -17.89 -13.27
N LYS A 19 -6.70 -17.30 -13.28
CA LYS A 19 -5.52 -17.79 -12.56
C LYS A 19 -5.03 -16.83 -11.48
N SER A 20 -5.14 -15.53 -11.70
CA SER A 20 -4.59 -14.51 -10.81
C SER A 20 -5.69 -13.59 -10.27
N ASP A 21 -5.47 -13.09 -9.06
CA ASP A 21 -6.30 -12.10 -8.38
C ASP A 21 -5.38 -11.15 -7.61
N ILE A 22 -5.33 -9.89 -8.04
CA ILE A 22 -4.46 -8.86 -7.49
C ILE A 22 -5.32 -7.69 -7.02
N TYR A 23 -5.30 -7.46 -5.71
CA TYR A 23 -5.94 -6.32 -5.07
C TYR A 23 -4.87 -5.38 -4.52
N ASN A 24 -4.80 -4.18 -5.05
CA ASN A 24 -3.88 -3.13 -4.59
C ASN A 24 -4.67 -1.92 -4.09
N ASN A 25 -4.43 -1.51 -2.85
CA ASN A 25 -5.10 -0.36 -2.25
C ASN A 25 -4.13 0.50 -1.45
N VAL A 26 -4.24 1.81 -1.62
CA VAL A 26 -3.54 2.78 -0.77
C VAL A 26 -4.53 3.83 -0.31
N ILE A 27 -4.57 4.03 0.99
CA ILE A 27 -5.40 5.00 1.69
C ILE A 27 -4.52 6.19 2.09
N TYR A 28 -4.84 7.37 1.56
CA TYR A 28 -4.13 8.62 1.79
C TYR A 28 -4.94 9.46 2.79
N PRO A 29 -4.46 9.64 4.03
CA PRO A 29 -5.14 10.51 4.98
C PRO A 29 -5.04 11.97 4.53
N LYS A 30 -5.85 12.84 5.12
CA LYS A 30 -5.62 14.28 5.05
C LYS A 30 -4.29 14.62 5.74
N THR A 31 -3.66 15.70 5.30
CA THR A 31 -2.35 16.13 5.80
C THR A 31 -2.45 16.98 7.07
N GLY A 32 -1.30 17.36 7.63
CA GLY A 32 -1.20 18.21 8.82
C GLY A 32 -0.93 17.47 10.13
N SER A 33 -1.09 16.14 10.16
CA SER A 33 -0.92 15.32 11.37
C SER A 33 0.20 14.28 11.27
N TYR A 34 1.04 14.34 10.23
CA TYR A 34 2.19 13.45 10.02
C TYR A 34 1.82 11.95 10.05
N LEU A 35 0.62 11.64 9.54
CA LEU A 35 0.09 10.27 9.49
C LEU A 35 0.65 9.52 8.28
N PRO A 36 0.89 8.20 8.40
CA PRO A 36 1.23 7.36 7.27
C PRO A 36 0.02 7.09 6.37
N CYS A 37 0.27 6.75 5.11
CA CYS A 37 -0.70 6.02 4.31
C CYS A 37 -0.91 4.62 4.87
N PHE A 38 -2.05 4.00 4.59
CA PHE A 38 -2.21 2.55 4.74
C PHE A 38 -2.21 1.90 3.37
N GLY A 39 -1.17 1.12 3.09
CA GLY A 39 -1.01 0.43 1.82
C GLY A 39 -1.19 -1.06 1.97
N MET A 40 -1.80 -1.69 0.98
CA MET A 40 -1.86 -3.13 0.85
C MET A 40 -1.74 -3.57 -0.61
N ASP A 41 -1.07 -4.69 -0.79
CA ASP A 41 -0.87 -5.36 -2.07
C ASP A 41 -1.07 -6.87 -1.85
N LEU A 42 -2.26 -7.33 -2.20
CA LEU A 42 -2.69 -8.72 -2.06
C LEU A 42 -2.59 -9.37 -3.44
N MET A 43 -1.50 -10.09 -3.68
CA MET A 43 -1.13 -10.60 -5.00
C MET A 43 -1.26 -12.12 -5.07
N GLY A 44 -2.39 -12.62 -5.55
CA GLY A 44 -2.57 -14.01 -5.97
C GLY A 44 -2.13 -14.20 -7.42
N PHE A 45 -0.97 -14.83 -7.65
CA PHE A 45 -0.49 -15.09 -9.03
C PHE A 45 -1.10 -16.36 -9.62
N PHE A 46 -1.24 -17.39 -8.79
CA PHE A 46 -1.91 -18.65 -9.03
C PHE A 46 -2.18 -19.34 -7.69
N GLU A 47 -3.02 -20.37 -7.67
CA GLU A 47 -3.52 -21.06 -6.47
C GLU A 47 -2.43 -21.35 -5.40
N LYS A 48 -1.21 -21.68 -5.81
CA LYS A 48 -0.08 -22.02 -4.92
C LYS A 48 0.87 -20.86 -4.60
N LYS A 49 0.61 -19.66 -5.10
CA LYS A 49 1.51 -18.50 -4.97
C LYS A 49 0.72 -17.22 -4.76
N VAL A 50 0.53 -16.89 -3.49
CA VAL A 50 0.05 -15.60 -3.00
C VAL A 50 1.17 -14.89 -2.25
N ILE A 51 1.24 -13.57 -2.44
CA ILE A 51 2.02 -12.67 -1.59
C ILE A 51 1.05 -11.65 -1.00
N ILE A 52 0.96 -11.61 0.33
CA ILE A 52 0.18 -10.62 1.08
C ILE A 52 1.15 -9.59 1.60
N VAL A 53 0.92 -8.32 1.28
CA VAL A 53 1.67 -7.19 1.82
C VAL A 53 0.67 -6.16 2.36
N PHE A 54 0.88 -5.68 3.59
CA PHE A 54 0.25 -4.47 4.08
C PHE A 54 1.12 -3.76 5.11
N ASP A 55 1.03 -2.43 5.15
CA ASP A 55 1.91 -1.61 5.97
C ASP A 55 1.41 -0.17 6.20
N PHE A 56 2.01 0.49 7.19
CA PHE A 56 1.96 1.92 7.42
C PHE A 56 3.05 2.63 6.61
N GLN A 57 2.65 3.20 5.48
CA GLN A 57 3.59 3.78 4.53
C GLN A 57 3.75 5.27 4.74
N HIS A 58 4.80 5.67 5.47
CA HIS A 58 4.99 7.07 5.81
C HIS A 58 5.45 7.91 4.59
N PRO A 59 4.86 9.10 4.32
CA PRO A 59 5.18 9.86 3.11
C PRO A 59 6.59 10.47 3.07
N VAL A 60 7.21 10.66 4.23
CA VAL A 60 8.56 11.23 4.35
C VAL A 60 9.62 10.17 4.03
N GLU A 61 10.48 10.46 3.06
CA GLU A 61 11.62 9.61 2.68
C GLU A 61 12.55 9.34 3.87
N LYS A 62 13.11 8.12 3.92
CA LYS A 62 14.12 7.70 4.90
C LYS A 62 13.69 7.88 6.37
N PHE A 63 12.38 7.87 6.62
CA PHE A 63 11.79 7.92 7.94
C PHE A 63 11.32 6.54 8.40
N LEU A 64 11.97 6.02 9.45
CA LEU A 64 11.59 4.75 10.06
C LEU A 64 10.38 4.92 10.99
N PHE A 65 9.20 4.67 10.44
CA PHE A 65 7.97 4.58 11.22
C PHE A 65 7.88 3.23 11.95
N SER A 66 7.34 3.22 13.17
CA SER A 66 7.22 2.01 13.99
C SER A 66 6.11 2.16 15.03
N LEU A 67 5.37 1.09 15.24
CA LEU A 67 4.32 0.94 16.23
C LEU A 67 4.73 -0.20 17.18
N PRO A 68 5.05 0.08 18.45
CA PRO A 68 5.66 -0.89 19.36
C PRO A 68 4.74 -2.07 19.70
N ASN A 69 3.43 -1.91 19.52
CA ASN A 69 2.43 -2.92 19.84
C ASN A 69 2.10 -3.86 18.67
N LEU A 70 2.74 -3.67 17.51
CA LEU A 70 2.59 -4.54 16.35
C LEU A 70 3.87 -5.35 16.12
N PRO A 71 3.77 -6.56 15.52
CA PRO A 71 4.94 -7.34 15.13
C PRO A 71 5.87 -6.51 14.26
N LYS A 72 7.18 -6.66 14.47
CA LYS A 72 8.18 -6.14 13.56
C LYS A 72 8.50 -7.16 12.49
N ALA A 73 8.92 -6.70 11.32
CA ALA A 73 9.47 -7.54 10.28
C ALA A 73 10.69 -8.30 10.81
N ASP A 74 10.71 -9.61 10.57
CA ASP A 74 11.73 -10.54 11.04
C ASP A 74 12.86 -10.77 10.03
N ARG A 75 12.74 -10.18 8.84
CA ARG A 75 13.69 -10.32 7.72
C ARG A 75 13.58 -9.16 6.75
N ASP A 76 14.63 -9.01 5.95
CA ASP A 76 14.63 -8.13 4.79
C ASP A 76 13.81 -8.73 3.64
N TYR A 77 13.03 -7.90 2.97
CA TYR A 77 12.27 -8.27 1.79
C TYR A 77 12.90 -7.62 0.56
N ARG A 78 13.24 -8.43 -0.45
CA ARG A 78 14.02 -8.00 -1.63
C ARG A 78 13.51 -6.75 -2.34
N PHE A 79 12.20 -6.46 -2.23
CA PHE A 79 11.56 -5.32 -2.88
C PHE A 79 11.34 -4.13 -1.95
N PHE A 80 11.48 -4.26 -0.64
CA PHE A 80 11.09 -3.20 0.30
C PHE A 80 12.31 -2.69 1.05
N GLU A 81 12.54 -1.37 0.99
CA GLU A 81 13.56 -0.70 1.78
C GLU A 81 12.93 -0.27 3.12
N MET A 82 13.12 -1.08 4.16
CA MET A 82 12.63 -0.74 5.50
C MET A 82 13.19 0.61 5.94
N GLY A 83 12.34 1.49 6.47
CA GLY A 83 12.69 2.85 6.82
C GLY A 83 12.66 3.85 5.67
N ASN A 84 12.31 3.42 4.45
CA ASN A 84 12.02 4.31 3.33
C ASN A 84 10.63 4.00 2.78
N HIS A 85 9.62 4.70 3.31
CA HIS A 85 8.18 4.48 3.07
C HIS A 85 7.60 3.13 3.52
N PHE A 86 8.41 2.25 4.11
CA PHE A 86 7.97 1.04 4.78
C PHE A 86 8.35 1.08 6.26
N SER A 87 7.41 0.70 7.12
CA SER A 87 7.58 0.73 8.57
C SER A 87 8.36 -0.48 9.08
N GLU A 88 8.79 -0.46 10.35
CA GLU A 88 9.29 -1.66 11.03
C GLU A 88 8.24 -2.77 11.11
N ASN A 89 6.96 -2.44 10.96
CA ASN A 89 5.83 -3.35 11.09
C ASN A 89 5.33 -3.89 9.75
N ILE A 90 6.08 -3.73 8.65
CA ILE A 90 5.66 -4.26 7.35
C ILE A 90 5.29 -5.75 7.46
N PHE A 91 4.06 -6.07 7.06
CA PHE A 91 3.56 -7.43 7.09
C PHE A 91 3.69 -8.04 5.69
N VAL A 92 4.48 -9.10 5.58
CA VAL A 92 4.63 -9.86 4.32
C VAL A 92 4.47 -11.35 4.57
N ARG A 93 3.58 -12.00 3.84
CA ARG A 93 3.38 -13.46 3.89
C ARG A 93 3.32 -14.07 2.51
N TYR A 94 3.89 -15.26 2.40
CA TYR A 94 3.79 -16.12 1.22
C TYR A 94 2.89 -17.29 1.59
N CYS A 95 1.86 -17.55 0.80
CA CYS A 95 0.86 -18.58 1.09
C CYS A 95 0.16 -19.06 -0.18
N THR A 96 -0.81 -19.96 -0.02
CA THR A 96 -1.75 -20.37 -1.08
C THR A 96 -3.08 -19.60 -0.98
N PHE A 97 -3.97 -19.76 -1.95
CA PHE A 97 -5.28 -19.10 -1.95
C PHE A 97 -6.11 -19.51 -0.73
N ASP A 98 -6.09 -20.80 -0.36
CA ASP A 98 -6.83 -21.34 0.78
C ASP A 98 -6.30 -20.86 2.15
N GLU A 99 -5.10 -20.30 2.18
CA GLU A 99 -4.42 -19.86 3.40
C GLU A 99 -4.54 -18.34 3.64
N VAL A 100 -5.07 -17.57 2.70
CA VAL A 100 -5.14 -16.09 2.80
C VAL A 100 -5.88 -15.65 4.05
N ASP A 101 -6.98 -16.31 4.36
CA ASP A 101 -7.85 -15.94 5.49
C ASP A 101 -7.21 -16.22 6.86
N ASN A 102 -6.15 -17.02 6.92
CA ASN A 102 -5.38 -17.24 8.15
C ASN A 102 -4.75 -15.94 8.69
N TYR A 103 -4.57 -14.93 7.83
CA TYR A 103 -3.94 -13.65 8.16
C TYR A 103 -4.95 -12.50 8.36
N LEU A 104 -6.26 -12.78 8.28
CA LEU A 104 -7.30 -11.78 8.56
C LEU A 104 -7.23 -11.19 9.98
N PRO A 105 -6.92 -11.96 11.04
CA PRO A 105 -6.79 -11.39 12.39
C PRO A 105 -5.73 -10.29 12.47
N GLU A 106 -4.55 -10.50 11.89
CA GLU A 106 -3.46 -9.53 11.83
C GLU A 106 -3.86 -8.32 10.99
N PHE A 107 -4.47 -8.55 9.82
CA PHE A 107 -4.95 -7.46 8.98
C PHE A 107 -5.96 -6.55 9.71
N ARG A 108 -6.91 -7.15 10.45
CA ARG A 108 -7.88 -6.40 11.27
C ARG A 108 -7.18 -5.59 12.36
N GLN A 109 -6.18 -6.16 13.03
CA GLN A 109 -5.41 -5.45 14.04
C GLN A 109 -4.71 -4.20 13.45
N TYR A 110 -4.14 -4.30 12.25
CA TYR A 110 -3.52 -3.16 11.58
C TYR A 110 -4.54 -2.07 11.23
N LEU A 111 -5.71 -2.46 10.72
CA LEU A 111 -6.79 -1.52 10.44
C LEU A 111 -7.33 -0.83 11.69
N GLU A 112 -7.44 -1.55 12.81
CA GLU A 112 -7.87 -0.98 14.11
C GLU A 112 -6.86 0.06 14.62
N VAL A 113 -5.56 -0.23 14.51
CA VAL A 113 -4.50 0.72 14.87
C VAL A 113 -4.54 1.93 13.93
N TYR A 114 -4.63 1.71 12.62
CA TYR A 114 -4.71 2.80 11.64
C TYR A 114 -5.93 3.69 11.91
N ARG A 115 -7.10 3.10 12.12
CA ARG A 115 -8.32 3.83 12.49
C ARG A 115 -8.11 4.65 13.75
N SER A 116 -7.51 4.09 14.79
CA SER A 116 -7.27 4.80 16.05
C SER A 116 -6.39 6.04 15.84
N MET A 117 -5.36 5.94 14.99
CA MET A 117 -4.53 7.09 14.62
C MET A 117 -5.32 8.18 13.89
N ILE A 118 -6.24 7.80 12.99
CA ILE A 118 -7.11 8.75 12.28
C ILE A 118 -8.13 9.39 13.24
N ASP A 119 -8.75 8.59 14.10
CA ASP A 119 -9.76 9.03 15.07
C ASP A 119 -9.15 10.01 16.11
N GLU A 120 -7.88 9.81 16.50
CA GLU A 120 -7.16 10.72 17.39
C GLU A 120 -6.70 12.01 16.67
N ALA A 121 -6.11 11.88 15.49
CA ALA A 121 -5.48 13.00 14.79
C ALA A 121 -6.45 13.90 14.02
N GLN A 122 -7.62 13.37 13.61
CA GLN A 122 -8.68 14.05 12.86
C GLN A 122 -8.16 14.99 11.76
N PRO A 123 -7.27 14.53 10.85
CA PRO A 123 -6.59 15.42 9.92
C PRO A 123 -7.56 16.13 8.97
N THR A 124 -7.21 17.37 8.61
CA THR A 124 -8.02 18.24 7.75
C THR A 124 -7.26 18.86 6.58
N GLY A 125 -5.93 18.78 6.57
CA GLY A 125 -5.11 19.32 5.48
C GLY A 125 -5.30 18.57 4.16
N GLU A 126 -5.14 19.28 3.04
CA GLU A 126 -5.32 18.71 1.69
C GLU A 126 -4.11 18.96 0.79
N ASP A 127 -2.95 19.28 1.40
CA ASP A 127 -1.70 19.47 0.65
C ASP A 127 -1.19 18.14 0.10
N THR A 128 -1.52 17.86 -1.16
CA THR A 128 -1.12 16.62 -1.83
C THR A 128 0.38 16.55 -2.12
N SER A 129 1.11 17.68 -2.05
CA SER A 129 2.56 17.68 -2.28
C SER A 129 3.32 16.88 -1.22
N PHE A 130 2.73 16.70 -0.03
CA PHE A 130 3.27 15.84 1.03
C PHE A 130 3.44 14.37 0.61
N TYR A 131 2.66 13.91 -0.39
CA TYR A 131 2.72 12.53 -0.88
C TYR A 131 3.59 12.36 -2.13
N LYS A 132 4.24 13.43 -2.60
CA LYS A 132 4.97 13.42 -3.87
C LYS A 132 6.12 12.42 -3.88
N ASP A 133 7.00 12.50 -2.88
CA ASP A 133 8.18 11.63 -2.82
C ASP A 133 7.75 10.17 -2.64
N PHE A 134 6.72 9.92 -1.84
CA PHE A 134 6.09 8.61 -1.70
C PHE A 134 5.58 8.03 -3.02
N ASP A 135 4.77 8.79 -3.77
CA ASP A 135 4.25 8.32 -5.06
C ASP A 135 5.38 8.14 -6.09
N ILE A 136 6.41 9.01 -6.10
CA ILE A 136 7.61 8.85 -6.94
C ILE A 136 8.35 7.55 -6.61
N TYR A 137 8.55 7.27 -5.32
CA TYR A 137 9.25 6.08 -4.86
C TYR A 137 8.47 4.81 -5.23
N MET A 138 7.18 4.76 -4.87
CA MET A 138 6.33 3.59 -5.13
C MET A 138 6.21 3.30 -6.62
N LYS A 139 6.09 4.33 -7.47
CA LYS A 139 6.07 4.18 -8.94
C LYS A 139 7.31 3.48 -9.51
N LYS A 140 8.50 3.70 -8.93
CA LYS A 140 9.74 3.04 -9.36
C LYS A 140 9.82 1.59 -8.92
N LEU A 141 9.17 1.27 -7.80
CA LEU A 141 9.26 -0.03 -7.15
C LEU A 141 8.19 -1.02 -7.61
N ASP A 142 6.99 -0.51 -7.94
CA ASP A 142 5.81 -1.34 -8.13
C ASP A 142 5.95 -2.34 -9.31
N PRO A 143 5.97 -3.66 -9.03
CA PRO A 143 6.12 -4.69 -10.07
C PRO A 143 4.90 -4.78 -11.01
N ILE A 144 3.78 -4.13 -10.67
CA ILE A 144 2.54 -4.16 -11.46
C ILE A 144 2.74 -3.60 -12.87
N LEU A 145 3.68 -2.68 -13.08
CA LEU A 145 3.95 -2.11 -14.40
C LEU A 145 4.31 -3.19 -15.43
N GLY A 146 5.10 -4.18 -15.03
CA GLY A 146 5.47 -5.31 -15.89
C GLY A 146 4.27 -6.15 -16.27
N TYR A 147 3.44 -6.49 -15.27
CA TYR A 147 2.19 -7.22 -15.49
C TYR A 147 1.23 -6.43 -16.41
N MET A 148 1.06 -5.13 -16.14
CA MET A 148 0.17 -4.26 -16.89
C MET A 148 0.63 -4.07 -18.34
N THR A 149 1.92 -3.90 -18.56
CA THR A 149 2.51 -3.80 -19.90
C THR A 149 2.28 -5.07 -20.70
N GLY A 150 2.48 -6.25 -20.08
CA GLY A 150 2.29 -7.55 -20.74
C GLY A 150 0.85 -7.85 -21.12
N ASN A 151 -0.13 -7.41 -20.31
CA ASN A 151 -1.54 -7.69 -20.55
C ASN A 151 -2.29 -6.59 -21.33
N PHE A 152 -1.88 -5.32 -21.20
CA PHE A 152 -2.64 -4.18 -21.73
C PHE A 152 -1.83 -3.27 -22.67
N GLY A 153 -0.53 -3.49 -22.80
CA GLY A 153 0.37 -2.67 -23.61
C GLY A 153 0.94 -1.46 -22.87
N LYS A 154 2.14 -1.03 -23.28
CA LYS A 154 2.96 -0.03 -22.58
C LYS A 154 2.24 1.30 -22.36
N GLU A 155 1.63 1.87 -23.38
CA GLU A 155 0.97 3.19 -23.28
C GLU A 155 -0.15 3.21 -22.25
N LYS A 156 -0.99 2.17 -22.23
CA LYS A 156 -2.09 2.06 -21.26
C LYS A 156 -1.56 1.83 -19.85
N ALA A 157 -0.50 1.02 -19.72
CA ALA A 157 0.14 0.76 -18.45
C ALA A 157 0.76 2.03 -17.87
N ASP A 158 1.56 2.76 -18.64
CA ASP A 158 2.18 4.02 -18.23
C ASP A 158 1.13 5.04 -17.78
N ARG A 159 0.06 5.22 -18.57
CA ARG A 159 -1.04 6.13 -18.22
C ARG A 159 -1.73 5.70 -16.92
N MET A 160 -1.96 4.41 -16.71
CA MET A 160 -2.57 3.93 -15.47
C MET A 160 -1.68 4.18 -14.25
N MET A 161 -0.35 4.05 -14.40
CA MET A 161 0.59 4.39 -13.33
C MET A 161 0.53 5.88 -12.99
N ASP A 162 0.52 6.74 -14.01
CA ASP A 162 0.65 8.19 -13.88
C ASP A 162 -0.63 8.87 -13.42
N GLU A 163 -1.77 8.40 -13.90
CA GLU A 163 -3.06 9.04 -13.65
C GLU A 163 -3.82 8.39 -12.48
N PHE A 164 -3.54 7.12 -12.14
CA PHE A 164 -4.33 6.38 -11.17
C PHE A 164 -3.54 5.85 -9.97
N PHE A 165 -2.45 5.11 -10.19
CA PHE A 165 -1.68 4.54 -9.08
C PHE A 165 -0.91 5.62 -8.31
N PHE A 166 -0.16 6.47 -9.00
CA PHE A 166 0.79 7.38 -8.36
C PHE A 166 0.61 8.80 -8.89
N SER A 167 -0.63 9.28 -8.83
CA SER A 167 -1.04 10.57 -9.38
C SER A 167 -0.42 11.78 -8.70
N TYR A 168 0.20 11.62 -7.53
CA TYR A 168 0.92 12.69 -6.84
C TYR A 168 2.42 12.71 -7.14
N ALA A 169 2.92 11.82 -8.01
CA ALA A 169 4.32 11.80 -8.43
C ALA A 169 4.74 12.97 -9.37
N GLN A 170 3.79 13.79 -9.82
CA GLN A 170 4.00 14.88 -10.79
C GLN A 170 4.54 16.16 -10.13
#